data_AF-A0A960NUK6-F1
#
_entry.id   AF-A0A960NUK6-F1
#
_cell.length_a   1.000
_cell.length_b   1.000
_cell.length_c   1.000
_cell.angle_alpha   90.00
_cell.angle_beta   90.00
_cell.angle_gamma   90.00
#
_symmetry.space_group_name_H-M   'P 1'
#
loop_
_entity.id
_entity.type
_entity.pdbx_description
1 polymer ?
#
loop_
_entity_poly.entity_id
_entity_poly.type
_entity_poly.pdbx_seq_one_letter_code
_entity_poly.pdbx_strand_id
1 'polypeptide(L)'
;MTFFPDPIRPSEGRQEDEIRVNPIEADKHGRENQTWGAEPEKGQPRIYGAFLIFIQKLVTLFNKEKEGGELEALSEDSLSARVQDLKQTLQILMESDQSASGKFCAQFSAVWHKLLQGVQALSHTRKSPLVDVDKLKTLLADINHYPPNEDHKLGYYLSEFAGETWLPVPFREILKKLFSDHRINQSHSTLSQWVELISEILQS
;
A
#
# COMPACT_ATOMS: atom_id res chain seq x y z
N MET A 1 -25.13 -53.88 -28.41
CA MET A 1 -24.55 -53.16 -29.55
C MET A 1 -24.54 -51.68 -29.21
N THR A 2 -23.40 -51.18 -28.73
CA THR A 2 -23.22 -49.78 -28.32
C THR A 2 -22.84 -48.94 -29.53
N PHE A 3 -23.75 -48.06 -29.95
CA PHE A 3 -23.53 -47.04 -30.97
C PHE A 3 -22.74 -45.87 -30.35
N PHE A 4 -21.44 -45.81 -30.60
CA PHE A 4 -20.65 -44.60 -30.42
C PHE A 4 -20.36 -44.04 -31.82
N PRO A 5 -20.70 -42.77 -32.12
CA PRO A 5 -20.28 -42.14 -33.37
C PRO A 5 -18.75 -41.89 -33.34
N ASP A 6 -18.10 -42.13 -34.47
CA ASP A 6 -16.66 -41.97 -34.64
C ASP A 6 -16.19 -40.53 -34.34
N PRO A 7 -14.99 -40.36 -33.74
CA PRO A 7 -14.45 -39.04 -33.45
C PRO A 7 -14.09 -38.27 -34.73
N ILE A 8 -14.54 -37.01 -34.77
CA ILE A 8 -14.33 -36.07 -35.87
C ILE A 8 -12.82 -35.82 -36.06
N ARG A 9 -12.33 -36.03 -37.30
CA ARG A 9 -10.93 -35.76 -37.67
C ARG A 9 -10.68 -34.25 -37.79
N PRO A 10 -9.52 -33.73 -37.35
CA PRO A 10 -9.23 -32.30 -37.32
C PRO A 10 -8.73 -31.78 -38.69
N SER A 11 -9.48 -32.05 -39.77
CA SER A 11 -9.10 -31.59 -41.11
C SER A 11 -10.26 -31.08 -41.98
N GLU A 12 -11.43 -30.80 -41.41
CA GLU A 12 -12.46 -30.00 -42.08
C GLU A 12 -12.40 -28.57 -41.55
N GLY A 13 -11.68 -27.74 -42.29
CA GLY A 13 -11.53 -26.32 -42.02
C GLY A 13 -12.87 -25.61 -42.06
N ARG A 14 -13.23 -24.95 -40.96
CA ARG A 14 -14.29 -23.94 -40.95
C ARG A 14 -13.87 -22.79 -41.86
N GLN A 15 -14.63 -22.59 -42.94
CA GLN A 15 -14.53 -21.48 -43.89
C GLN A 15 -15.18 -20.19 -43.38
N GLU A 16 -15.12 -19.91 -42.09
CA GLU A 16 -15.73 -18.73 -41.50
C GLU A 16 -14.75 -18.11 -40.51
N ASP A 17 -13.86 -17.28 -41.03
CA ASP A 17 -13.31 -16.08 -40.39
C ASP A 17 -12.41 -15.36 -41.40
N GLU A 18 -13.03 -14.91 -42.50
CA GLU A 18 -12.42 -13.97 -43.43
C GLU A 18 -12.43 -12.57 -42.76
N ILE A 19 -11.52 -12.37 -41.80
CA ILE A 19 -11.30 -11.07 -41.17
C ILE A 19 -10.65 -10.16 -42.23
N ARG A 20 -11.49 -9.42 -42.94
CA ARG A 20 -11.11 -8.41 -43.92
C ARG A 20 -10.57 -7.19 -43.18
N VAL A 21 -9.26 -7.15 -42.94
CA VAL A 21 -8.58 -5.98 -42.37
C VAL A 21 -8.54 -4.90 -43.45
N ASN A 22 -9.27 -3.80 -43.26
CA ASN A 22 -9.18 -2.62 -44.13
C ASN A 22 -7.79 -1.98 -43.97
N PRO A 23 -7.00 -1.80 -45.05
CA PRO A 23 -5.78 -1.02 -44.97
C PRO A 23 -6.10 0.46 -44.73
N ILE A 24 -5.46 1.03 -43.71
CA ILE A 24 -5.52 2.45 -43.33
C ILE A 24 -4.75 3.25 -44.38
N GLU A 25 -5.31 3.44 -45.57
CA GLU A 25 -4.71 4.27 -46.64
C GLU A 25 -5.69 5.27 -47.28
N ALA A 26 -6.89 5.44 -46.73
CA ALA A 26 -7.92 6.30 -47.32
C ALA A 26 -8.29 7.55 -46.51
N ASP A 27 -7.37 8.11 -45.70
CA ASP A 27 -7.59 9.39 -45.00
C ASP A 27 -6.51 10.43 -45.35
N LYS A 28 -6.08 10.41 -46.61
CA LYS A 28 -5.18 11.39 -47.21
C LYS A 28 -5.89 12.02 -48.40
N HIS A 29 -6.77 13.00 -48.15
CA HIS A 29 -7.01 14.14 -49.05
C HIS A 29 -8.08 15.06 -48.44
N GLY A 30 -7.67 16.25 -48.00
CA GLY A 30 -8.63 17.35 -47.79
C GLY A 30 -8.37 18.22 -46.58
N ARG A 31 -7.32 19.05 -46.62
CA ARG A 31 -7.44 20.50 -46.38
C ARG A 31 -6.13 21.22 -46.68
N GLU A 32 -6.21 22.02 -47.73
CA GLU A 32 -5.26 23.01 -48.19
C GLU A 32 -5.06 24.16 -47.19
N ASN A 33 -3.84 24.72 -47.27
CA ASN A 33 -3.45 26.11 -47.05
C ASN A 33 -3.40 26.66 -45.63
N GLN A 34 -2.21 26.57 -45.02
CA GLN A 34 -1.61 27.74 -44.37
C GLN A 34 -0.10 27.79 -44.66
N THR A 35 0.33 29.00 -44.99
CA THR A 35 1.52 29.35 -45.75
C THR A 35 2.61 29.94 -44.85
N TRP A 36 3.86 29.83 -45.33
CA TRP A 36 5.07 30.63 -45.02
C TRP A 36 5.87 30.33 -43.74
N GLY A 37 7.08 29.78 -43.97
CA GLY A 37 8.31 30.37 -43.45
C GLY A 37 9.00 29.63 -42.30
N ALA A 38 9.93 28.73 -42.62
CA ALA A 38 11.27 28.63 -42.01
C ALA A 38 12.01 27.45 -42.64
N GLU A 39 13.25 27.68 -43.07
CA GLU A 39 14.18 26.65 -43.51
C GLU A 39 14.35 25.56 -42.43
N PRO A 40 14.46 24.27 -42.79
CA PRO A 40 14.91 23.28 -41.83
C PRO A 40 16.43 23.40 -41.71
N GLU A 41 16.89 24.17 -40.73
CA GLU A 41 18.21 23.92 -40.17
C GLU A 41 18.24 22.46 -39.71
N LYS A 42 19.30 21.75 -40.12
CA LYS A 42 19.62 20.39 -39.71
C LYS A 42 19.93 20.36 -38.22
N GLY A 43 18.89 20.41 -37.39
CA GLY A 43 18.96 20.24 -35.94
C GLY A 43 18.74 18.78 -35.58
N GLN A 44 19.73 18.18 -34.93
CA GLN A 44 19.66 16.84 -34.34
C GLN A 44 18.35 16.60 -33.57
N PRO A 45 17.84 15.36 -33.52
CA PRO A 45 16.51 15.08 -33.01
C PRO A 45 16.37 15.53 -31.55
N ARG A 46 15.27 16.25 -31.28
CA ARG A 46 14.83 16.82 -29.99
C ARG A 46 14.47 15.76 -28.94
N ILE A 47 15.27 14.70 -28.82
CA ILE A 47 15.08 13.61 -27.85
C ILE A 47 15.19 14.16 -26.42
N TYR A 48 16.11 15.11 -26.21
CA TYR A 48 16.29 15.78 -24.93
C TYR A 48 15.05 16.60 -24.51
N GLY A 49 14.33 17.20 -25.47
CA GLY A 49 13.10 17.95 -25.19
C GLY A 49 11.97 17.04 -24.70
N ALA A 50 11.78 15.88 -25.34
CA ALA A 50 10.80 14.89 -24.91
C ALA A 50 11.17 14.29 -23.54
N PHE A 51 12.47 14.06 -23.29
CA PHE A 51 12.97 13.59 -22.01
C PHE A 51 12.76 14.60 -20.88
N LEU A 52 12.99 15.89 -21.13
CA LEU A 52 12.74 16.96 -20.15
C LEU A 52 11.24 17.10 -19.84
N ILE A 53 10.36 16.96 -20.84
CA ILE A 53 8.91 16.96 -20.60
C ILE A 53 8.49 15.73 -19.81
N PHE A 54 9.11 14.57 -20.05
CA PHE A 54 8.86 13.35 -19.28
C PHE A 54 9.35 13.47 -17.83
N ILE A 55 10.55 14.02 -17.60
CA ILE A 55 11.05 14.33 -16.25
C ILE A 55 10.16 15.37 -15.59
N GLN A 56 9.72 16.41 -16.29
CA GLN A 56 8.82 17.42 -15.73
C GLN A 56 7.45 16.81 -15.40
N LYS A 57 6.93 15.88 -16.20
CA LYS A 57 5.73 15.10 -15.89
C LYS A 57 5.92 14.18 -14.69
N LEU A 58 7.08 13.54 -14.56
CA LEU A 58 7.42 12.73 -13.39
C LEU A 58 7.54 13.59 -12.13
N VAL A 59 8.28 14.69 -12.19
CA VAL A 59 8.42 15.65 -11.09
C VAL A 59 7.08 16.28 -10.73
N THR A 60 6.21 16.58 -11.69
CA THR A 60 4.86 17.09 -11.40
C THR A 60 3.95 16.00 -10.86
N LEU A 61 4.05 14.74 -11.28
CA LEU A 61 3.34 13.62 -10.63
C LEU A 61 3.79 13.44 -9.18
N PHE A 62 5.10 13.47 -8.93
CA PHE A 62 5.66 13.43 -7.57
C PHE A 62 5.33 14.68 -6.75
N ASN A 63 5.24 15.87 -7.35
CA ASN A 63 4.87 17.10 -6.64
C ASN A 63 3.36 17.25 -6.42
N LYS A 64 2.51 16.65 -7.27
CA LYS A 64 1.06 16.68 -7.10
C LYS A 64 0.60 15.78 -5.95
N GLU A 65 1.40 14.78 -5.57
CA GLU A 65 1.24 14.07 -4.29
C GLU A 65 1.73 14.90 -3.09
N LYS A 66 2.64 15.87 -3.29
CA LYS A 66 3.27 16.66 -2.23
C LYS A 66 2.53 17.91 -1.79
N GLU A 67 1.66 18.48 -2.62
CA GLU A 67 0.93 19.71 -2.27
C GLU A 67 -0.27 19.49 -1.33
N GLY A 68 -0.59 18.25 -0.94
CA GLY A 68 -1.66 17.97 0.03
C GLY A 68 -1.39 16.87 1.06
N GLY A 69 -0.27 16.13 0.99
CA GLY A 69 -0.08 14.94 1.84
C GLY A 69 1.28 14.78 2.52
N GLU A 70 2.34 15.47 2.06
CA GLU A 70 3.71 15.15 2.51
C GLU A 70 4.28 16.13 3.54
N LEU A 71 3.81 17.39 3.56
CA LEU A 71 4.23 18.37 4.57
C LEU A 71 3.50 18.22 5.92
N GLU A 72 2.28 17.69 5.92
CA GLU A 72 1.62 17.25 7.15
C GLU A 72 2.24 15.95 7.71
N ALA A 73 2.96 15.18 6.90
CA ALA A 73 3.62 13.95 7.35
C ALA A 73 4.87 14.20 8.23
N LEU A 74 5.26 15.46 8.41
CA LEU A 74 6.43 15.88 9.17
C LEU A 74 6.11 16.78 10.37
N SER A 75 4.84 17.07 10.66
CA SER A 75 4.48 17.77 11.90
C SER A 75 4.55 16.80 13.09
N GLU A 76 5.05 17.24 14.23
CA GLU A 76 5.06 16.43 15.47
C GLU A 76 3.65 16.00 15.88
N ASP A 77 2.65 16.85 15.62
CA ASP A 77 1.22 16.55 15.81
C ASP A 77 0.75 15.35 14.96
N SER A 78 1.39 15.10 13.82
CA SER A 78 1.05 13.98 12.96
C SER A 78 1.53 12.64 13.52
N LEU A 79 2.65 12.59 14.25
CA LEU A 79 3.12 11.35 14.86
C LEU A 79 2.25 10.99 16.07
N SER A 80 1.97 11.95 16.95
CA SER A 80 1.12 11.71 18.12
C SER A 80 -0.28 11.26 17.69
N ALA A 81 -0.85 11.84 16.63
CA ALA A 81 -2.10 11.38 16.03
C ALA A 81 -2.01 9.93 15.52
N ARG A 82 -0.92 9.55 14.83
CA ARG A 82 -0.73 8.16 14.36
C ARG A 82 -0.58 7.16 15.50
N VAL A 83 0.11 7.56 16.58
CA VAL A 83 0.24 6.74 17.80
C VAL A 83 -1.13 6.57 18.48
N GLN A 84 -1.94 7.63 18.49
CA GLN A 84 -3.32 7.58 18.98
C GLN A 84 -4.22 6.68 18.11
N ASP A 85 -4.08 6.72 16.78
CA ASP A 85 -4.79 5.82 15.87
C ASP A 85 -4.42 4.35 16.14
N LEU A 86 -3.13 4.07 16.43
CA LEU A 86 -2.68 2.74 16.81
C LEU A 86 -3.34 2.30 18.12
N LYS A 87 -3.36 3.17 19.13
CA LYS A 87 -4.04 2.91 20.41
C LYS A 87 -5.50 2.54 20.20
N GLN A 88 -6.22 3.34 19.41
CA GLN A 88 -7.63 3.11 19.13
C GLN A 88 -7.85 1.77 18.41
N THR A 89 -6.99 1.45 17.46
CA THR A 89 -7.06 0.17 16.73
C THR A 89 -6.86 -1.03 17.67
N LEU A 90 -5.91 -0.94 18.60
CA LEU A 90 -5.70 -1.99 19.61
C LEU A 90 -6.86 -2.07 20.61
N GLN A 91 -7.45 -0.94 21.00
CA GLN A 91 -8.64 -0.91 21.87
C GLN A 91 -9.85 -1.58 21.21
N ILE A 92 -10.09 -1.33 19.92
CA ILE A 92 -11.13 -2.03 19.16
C ILE A 92 -10.92 -3.55 19.20
N LEU A 93 -9.66 -4.00 19.09
CA LEU A 93 -9.31 -5.41 19.20
C LEU A 93 -9.52 -5.95 20.61
N MET A 94 -9.34 -5.15 21.66
CA MET A 94 -9.63 -5.55 23.05
C MET A 94 -11.15 -5.73 23.28
N GLU A 95 -11.96 -4.83 22.73
CA GLU A 95 -13.41 -4.82 22.92
C GLU A 95 -14.12 -5.91 22.10
N SER A 96 -13.63 -6.21 20.89
CA SER A 96 -14.28 -7.14 19.98
C SER A 96 -13.29 -7.94 19.14
N ASP A 97 -13.59 -9.22 18.90
CA ASP A 97 -12.82 -10.06 17.99
C ASP A 97 -13.01 -9.61 16.54
N GLN A 98 -12.10 -8.77 16.04
CA GLN A 98 -12.03 -8.33 14.65
C GLN A 98 -10.98 -9.09 13.84
N SER A 99 -10.43 -10.20 14.36
CA SER A 99 -9.34 -10.95 13.72
C SER A 99 -9.67 -11.45 12.31
N ALA A 100 -10.95 -11.70 12.01
CA ALA A 100 -11.42 -12.14 10.70
C ALA A 100 -11.87 -10.99 9.78
N SER A 101 -11.93 -9.75 10.30
CA SER A 101 -12.43 -8.60 9.56
C SER A 101 -11.34 -8.03 8.64
N GLY A 102 -11.49 -8.25 7.33
CA GLY A 102 -10.58 -7.70 6.33
C GLY A 102 -10.44 -6.17 6.41
N LYS A 103 -11.54 -5.47 6.71
CA LYS A 103 -11.53 -4.01 6.87
C LYS A 103 -10.69 -3.56 8.06
N PHE A 104 -10.87 -4.22 9.22
CA PHE A 104 -10.09 -3.93 10.42
C PHE A 104 -8.60 -4.17 10.18
N CYS A 105 -8.26 -5.29 9.56
CA CYS A 105 -6.88 -5.65 9.31
C CYS A 105 -6.21 -4.69 8.32
N ALA A 106 -6.90 -4.29 7.25
CA ALA A 106 -6.40 -3.28 6.34
C ALA A 106 -6.18 -1.94 7.04
N GLN A 107 -7.10 -1.54 7.94
CA GLN A 107 -6.93 -0.34 8.77
C GLN A 107 -5.72 -0.47 9.69
N PHE A 108 -5.54 -1.62 10.35
CA PHE A 108 -4.44 -1.85 11.26
C PHE A 108 -3.09 -1.80 10.55
N SER A 109 -2.95 -2.51 9.42
CA SER A 109 -1.75 -2.45 8.59
C SER A 109 -1.49 -1.03 8.06
N ALA A 110 -2.53 -0.29 7.65
CA ALA A 110 -2.36 1.10 7.19
C ALA A 110 -1.84 2.03 8.29
N VAL A 111 -2.38 1.92 9.51
CA VAL A 111 -1.89 2.67 10.68
C VAL A 111 -0.46 2.28 11.00
N TRP A 112 -0.14 0.98 10.96
CA TRP A 112 1.21 0.46 11.16
C TRP A 112 2.23 1.05 10.19
N HIS A 113 1.94 1.05 8.89
CA HIS A 113 2.83 1.64 7.89
C HIS A 113 3.02 3.14 8.07
N LYS A 114 1.93 3.88 8.32
CA LYS A 114 2.02 5.33 8.59
C LYS A 114 2.90 5.60 9.80
N LEU A 115 2.82 4.77 10.83
CA LEU A 115 3.64 4.91 12.02
C LEU A 115 5.12 4.63 11.73
N LEU A 116 5.43 3.53 11.02
CA LEU A 116 6.80 3.20 10.60
C LEU A 116 7.43 4.31 9.75
N GLN A 117 6.68 4.84 8.78
CA GLN A 117 7.12 5.97 7.96
C GLN A 117 7.38 7.23 8.80
N GLY A 118 6.51 7.52 9.77
CA GLY A 118 6.69 8.65 10.69
C GLY A 118 7.96 8.52 11.53
N VAL A 119 8.23 7.34 12.09
CA VAL A 119 9.45 7.07 12.88
C VAL A 119 10.71 7.16 12.01
N GLN A 120 10.66 6.66 10.77
CA GLN A 120 11.77 6.79 9.81
C GLN A 120 12.03 8.25 9.46
N ALA A 121 10.98 9.03 9.17
CA ALA A 121 11.11 10.45 8.88
C ALA A 121 11.75 11.22 10.04
N LEU A 122 11.37 10.90 11.29
CA LEU A 122 11.95 11.49 12.49
C LEU A 122 13.44 11.18 12.68
N SER A 123 13.91 10.01 12.23
CA SER A 123 15.33 9.69 12.28
C SER A 123 16.21 10.64 11.45
N HIS A 124 15.61 11.32 10.46
CA HIS A 124 16.27 12.28 9.61
C HIS A 124 16.08 13.74 10.04
N THR A 125 15.18 14.01 11.00
CA THR A 125 14.93 15.36 11.50
C THR A 125 15.66 15.58 12.84
N ARG A 126 16.21 16.77 13.04
CA ARG A 126 16.91 17.15 14.29
C ARG A 126 15.98 17.64 15.40
N LYS A 127 14.66 17.61 15.18
CA LYS A 127 13.69 18.13 16.14
C LYS A 127 13.42 17.10 17.23
N SER A 128 13.28 17.56 18.48
CA SER A 128 12.90 16.74 19.62
C SER A 128 11.39 16.51 19.57
N PRO A 129 10.92 15.30 19.23
CA PRO A 129 9.50 15.04 19.12
C PRO A 129 8.80 15.14 20.49
N LEU A 130 7.51 15.48 20.46
CA LEU A 130 6.56 15.43 21.59
C LEU A 130 6.29 14.02 22.13
N VAL A 131 6.94 13.01 21.58
CA VAL A 131 6.66 11.60 21.82
C VAL A 131 7.98 10.92 22.16
N ASP A 132 8.00 10.08 23.20
CA ASP A 132 9.16 9.27 23.53
C ASP A 132 9.44 8.24 22.41
N VAL A 133 10.35 8.61 21.51
CA VAL A 133 10.71 7.79 20.33
C VAL A 133 11.37 6.48 20.72
N ASP A 134 12.11 6.44 21.82
CA ASP A 134 12.84 5.23 22.22
C ASP A 134 11.87 4.19 22.78
N LYS A 135 10.89 4.61 23.58
CA LYS A 135 9.76 3.76 23.98
C LYS A 135 8.93 3.32 22.77
N LEU A 136 8.65 4.23 21.84
CA LEU A 136 7.91 3.91 20.62
C LEU A 136 8.64 2.87 19.75
N LYS A 137 9.95 3.00 19.56
CA LYS A 137 10.77 2.01 18.85
C LYS A 137 10.74 0.64 19.54
N THR A 138 10.77 0.63 20.87
CA THR A 138 10.69 -0.60 21.66
C THR A 138 9.34 -1.29 21.46
N LEU A 139 8.24 -0.55 21.53
CA LEU A 139 6.90 -1.05 21.26
C LEU A 139 6.77 -1.60 19.82
N LEU A 140 7.26 -0.85 18.84
CA LEU A 140 7.26 -1.28 17.44
C LEU A 140 8.07 -2.56 17.24
N ALA A 141 9.23 -2.67 17.90
CA ALA A 141 10.02 -3.90 17.85
C ALA A 141 9.25 -5.08 18.47
N ASP A 142 8.55 -4.88 19.59
CA ASP A 142 7.78 -5.93 20.24
C ASP A 142 6.61 -6.42 19.37
N ILE A 143 5.80 -5.50 18.84
CA ILE A 143 4.72 -5.83 17.90
C ILE A 143 5.27 -6.52 16.65
N ASN A 144 6.43 -6.08 16.15
CA ASN A 144 7.04 -6.66 14.95
C ASN A 144 7.46 -8.13 15.14
N HIS A 145 7.92 -8.50 16.33
CA HIS A 145 8.43 -9.85 16.63
C HIS A 145 7.42 -10.75 17.36
N TYR A 146 6.22 -10.25 17.66
CA TYR A 146 5.14 -11.02 18.23
C TYR A 146 4.54 -12.00 17.20
N PRO A 147 4.13 -13.21 17.60
CA PRO A 147 4.38 -13.88 18.88
C PRO A 147 5.84 -14.33 19.02
N PRO A 148 6.39 -14.37 20.25
CA PRO A 148 7.75 -14.85 20.48
C PRO A 148 7.86 -16.33 20.11
N ASN A 149 8.99 -16.73 19.51
CA ASN A 149 9.32 -18.12 19.14
C ASN A 149 8.48 -18.78 18.03
N GLU A 150 7.65 -18.05 17.29
CA GLU A 150 6.97 -18.57 16.10
C GLU A 150 7.60 -18.00 14.81
N ASP A 151 7.58 -18.74 13.70
CA ASP A 151 8.10 -18.27 12.40
C ASP A 151 7.23 -17.14 11.82
N HIS A 152 5.94 -17.18 12.13
CA HIS A 152 4.93 -16.27 11.64
C HIS A 152 4.84 -15.05 12.55
N LYS A 153 5.44 -13.93 12.11
CA LYS A 153 5.48 -12.68 12.88
C LYS A 153 4.39 -11.70 12.45
N LEU A 154 3.78 -11.04 13.42
CA LEU A 154 2.75 -10.03 13.21
C LEU A 154 3.27 -8.89 12.33
N GLY A 155 4.49 -8.42 12.61
CA GLY A 155 5.13 -7.35 11.83
C GLY A 155 5.33 -7.67 10.35
N TYR A 156 5.65 -8.93 10.04
CA TYR A 156 5.75 -9.40 8.66
C TYR A 156 4.40 -9.25 7.94
N TYR A 157 3.31 -9.72 8.56
CA TYR A 157 1.99 -9.63 7.95
C TYR A 157 1.45 -8.20 7.86
N LEU A 158 1.69 -7.38 8.89
CA LEU A 158 1.31 -5.98 8.87
C LEU A 158 2.02 -5.21 7.76
N SER A 159 3.25 -5.61 7.42
CA SER A 159 4.07 -4.95 6.40
C SER A 159 3.77 -5.45 4.98
N GLU A 160 3.51 -6.75 4.79
CA GLU A 160 3.33 -7.35 3.46
C GLU A 160 1.89 -7.22 2.95
N PHE A 161 0.88 -7.31 3.82
CA PHE A 161 -0.53 -7.44 3.42
C PHE A 161 -1.34 -6.15 3.62
N ALA A 162 -0.69 -5.00 3.62
CA ALA A 162 -1.36 -3.73 3.79
C ALA A 162 -2.25 -3.38 2.59
N GLY A 163 -3.56 -3.27 2.84
CA GLY A 163 -4.55 -2.95 1.81
C GLY A 163 -5.10 -4.16 1.05
N GLU A 164 -4.64 -5.37 1.38
CA GLU A 164 -5.21 -6.59 0.81
C GLU A 164 -6.54 -6.96 1.50
N THR A 165 -7.50 -7.43 0.70
CA THR A 165 -8.81 -7.86 1.20
C THR A 165 -8.80 -9.28 1.74
N TRP A 166 -7.81 -10.08 1.34
CA TRP A 166 -7.61 -11.44 1.83
C TRP A 166 -6.45 -11.46 2.83
N LEU A 167 -6.61 -12.20 3.91
CA LEU A 167 -5.63 -12.26 4.99
C LEU A 167 -5.10 -13.69 5.15
N PRO A 168 -3.79 -13.91 5.27
CA PRO A 168 -3.25 -15.22 5.61
C PRO A 168 -3.86 -15.77 6.90
N VAL A 169 -4.05 -17.09 6.95
CA VAL A 169 -4.58 -17.76 8.17
C VAL A 169 -3.71 -17.46 9.40
N PRO A 170 -2.36 -17.55 9.34
CA PRO A 170 -1.53 -17.29 10.52
C PRO A 170 -1.72 -15.88 11.09
N PHE A 171 -1.90 -14.87 10.24
CA PHE A 171 -2.16 -13.51 10.70
C PHE A 171 -3.44 -13.40 11.54
N ARG A 172 -4.52 -14.04 11.07
CA ARG A 172 -5.79 -14.07 11.79
C ARG A 172 -5.67 -14.82 13.12
N GLU A 173 -4.91 -15.91 13.14
CA GLU A 173 -4.66 -16.69 14.36
C GLU A 173 -3.88 -15.89 15.39
N ILE A 174 -2.87 -15.11 14.98
CA ILE A 174 -2.11 -14.22 15.86
C ILE A 174 -3.02 -13.17 16.50
N LEU A 175 -3.87 -12.51 15.71
CA LEU A 175 -4.83 -11.51 16.22
C LEU A 175 -5.85 -12.14 17.16
N LYS A 176 -6.36 -13.32 16.80
CA LYS A 176 -7.31 -14.06 17.63
C LYS A 176 -6.68 -14.51 18.96
N LYS A 177 -5.40 -14.89 18.95
CA LYS A 177 -4.62 -15.22 20.14
C LYS A 177 -4.49 -14.00 21.05
N LEU A 178 -4.12 -12.83 20.50
CA LEU A 178 -4.07 -11.57 21.27
C LEU A 178 -5.41 -11.25 21.95
N PHE A 179 -6.52 -11.35 21.22
CA PHE A 179 -7.86 -11.13 21.77
C PHE A 179 -8.20 -12.16 22.86
N SER A 180 -7.94 -13.44 22.59
CA SER A 180 -8.23 -14.53 23.53
C SER A 180 -7.42 -14.39 24.82
N ASP A 181 -6.14 -14.06 24.70
CA ASP A 181 -5.24 -13.83 25.83
C ASP A 181 -5.69 -12.62 26.65
N HIS A 182 -6.14 -11.54 26.01
CA HIS A 182 -6.75 -10.40 26.71
C HIS A 182 -8.05 -10.77 27.41
N ARG A 183 -8.91 -11.58 26.78
CA ARG A 183 -10.15 -12.02 27.41
C ARG A 183 -9.91 -12.84 28.69
N ILE A 184 -8.83 -13.61 28.74
CA ILE A 184 -8.47 -14.46 29.88
C ILE A 184 -7.75 -13.65 30.97
N ASN A 185 -6.69 -12.93 30.59
CA ASN A 185 -5.75 -12.30 31.53
C ASN A 185 -6.02 -10.81 31.77
N GLN A 186 -6.96 -10.21 31.03
CA GLN A 186 -7.37 -8.80 31.10
C GLN A 186 -6.16 -7.87 31.23
N SER A 187 -5.89 -7.35 32.43
CA SER A 187 -4.83 -6.39 32.73
C SER A 187 -3.40 -6.87 32.45
N HIS A 188 -3.16 -8.18 32.42
CA HIS A 188 -1.81 -8.72 32.23
C HIS A 188 -1.53 -9.20 30.80
N SER A 189 -2.46 -9.02 29.86
CA SER A 189 -2.24 -9.45 28.48
C SER A 189 -1.24 -8.56 27.75
N THR A 190 -0.55 -9.12 26.76
CA THR A 190 0.35 -8.36 25.86
C THR A 190 -0.36 -7.17 25.23
N LEU A 191 -1.63 -7.34 24.85
CA LEU A 191 -2.44 -6.28 24.27
C LEU A 191 -2.67 -5.11 25.25
N SER A 192 -2.94 -5.42 26.53
CA SER A 192 -3.06 -4.40 27.57
C SER A 192 -1.75 -3.68 27.84
N GLN A 193 -0.64 -4.41 27.89
CA GLN A 193 0.70 -3.84 28.06
C GLN A 193 1.04 -2.88 26.91
N TRP A 194 0.72 -3.25 25.67
CA TRP A 194 0.92 -2.36 24.52
C TRP A 194 0.08 -1.09 24.63
N VAL A 195 -1.19 -1.16 25.02
CA VAL A 195 -2.05 0.02 25.18
C VAL A 195 -1.59 0.92 26.33
N GLU A 196 -1.09 0.35 27.41
CA GLU A 196 -0.49 1.08 28.53
C GLU A 196 0.79 1.80 28.09
N LEU A 197 1.70 1.09 27.42
CA LEU A 197 2.93 1.68 26.85
C LEU A 197 2.62 2.82 25.88
N ILE A 198 1.62 2.65 25.00
CA ILE A 198 1.20 3.74 24.10
C ILE A 198 0.66 4.94 24.89
N SER A 199 -0.05 4.69 25.99
CA SER A 199 -0.57 5.77 26.84
C SER A 199 0.56 6.54 27.54
N GLU A 200 1.60 5.85 27.99
CA GLU A 200 2.81 6.49 28.53
C GLU A 200 3.53 7.31 27.46
N ILE A 201 3.68 6.77 26.25
CA ILE A 201 4.34 7.42 25.10
C ILE A 201 3.63 8.72 24.70
N LEU A 202 2.30 8.81 24.90
CA LEU A 202 1.50 10.00 24.61
C LEU A 202 1.46 11.02 25.75
N GLN A 203 1.89 10.64 26.97
CA GLN A 203 1.90 11.50 28.16
C GLN A 203 3.28 12.07 28.49
N SER A 204 4.34 11.54 27.87
CA SER A 204 5.72 12.04 27.95
C SER A 204 5.88 13.39 27.27
#